data_AF-A0A7J5ZLS4-F1
#
_entry.id   AF-A0A7J5ZLS4-F1
#
_cell.length_a   1.000
_cell.length_b   1.000
_cell.length_c   1.000
_cell.angle_alpha   90.00
_cell.angle_beta   90.00
_cell.angle_gamma   90.00
#
_symmetry.space_group_name_H-M   'P 1'
#
loop_
_entity.id
_entity.type
_entity.pdbx_description
1 polymer ?
#
loop_
_entity_poly.entity_id
_entity_poly.type
_entity_poly.pdbx_seq_one_letter_code
_entity_poly.pdbx_strand_id
1 'polypeptide(L)'
;MSCSNHTLSVDTEQLQIKYNNLVKEKGQLENNYIELGKVRDQLWKEKDELQNRLSSTGGWISFSSSLYFRSTEEKNWTESRQDCRDRGADLVIIKSREEQAFIEILSCGKSAWIGLSDGHRGRWKWVDGTPLTTE
;
A
#
# COMPACT_ATOMS: atom_id res chain seq x y z
N MET A 1 10.01 63.93 13.86
CA MET A 1 9.00 62.99 14.40
C MET A 1 8.02 62.42 13.35
N SER A 2 7.95 62.96 12.12
CA SER A 2 6.97 62.51 11.11
C SER A 2 7.34 61.24 10.32
N CYS A 3 8.62 61.00 10.00
CA CYS A 3 9.03 59.82 9.22
C CYS A 3 8.82 58.49 9.94
N SER A 4 9.15 58.38 11.23
CA SER A 4 9.03 57.09 11.97
C SER A 4 7.59 56.61 12.12
N ASN A 5 6.63 57.51 12.29
CA ASN A 5 5.20 57.15 12.34
C ASN A 5 4.67 56.69 10.98
N HIS A 6 5.18 57.24 9.89
CA HIS A 6 4.81 56.82 8.54
C HIS A 6 5.31 55.40 8.23
N THR A 7 6.57 55.08 8.58
CA THR A 7 7.13 53.73 8.38
C THR A 7 6.38 52.68 9.21
N LEU A 8 6.07 52.97 10.48
CA LEU A 8 5.28 52.06 11.33
C LEU A 8 3.88 51.77 10.74
N SER A 9 3.23 52.78 10.15
CA SER A 9 1.92 52.63 9.49
C SER A 9 1.98 51.68 8.28
N VAL A 10 3.04 51.81 7.47
CA VAL A 10 3.24 50.97 6.27
C VAL A 10 3.50 49.51 6.66
N ASP A 11 4.31 49.28 7.70
CA ASP A 11 4.60 47.93 8.18
C ASP A 11 3.34 47.22 8.71
N THR A 12 2.45 47.94 9.40
CA THR A 12 1.16 47.39 9.85
C THR A 12 0.24 47.01 8.68
N GLU A 13 0.20 47.80 7.61
CA GLU A 13 -0.60 47.50 6.42
C GLU A 13 -0.07 46.26 5.68
N GLN A 14 1.25 46.15 5.53
CA GLN A 14 1.88 44.98 4.92
C GLN A 14 1.64 43.70 5.72
N LEU A 15 1.74 43.78 7.06
CA LEU A 15 1.45 42.65 7.94
C LEU A 15 -0.02 42.22 7.83
N GLN A 16 -0.95 43.17 7.74
CA GLN A 16 -2.37 42.86 7.56
C GLN A 16 -2.65 42.16 6.23
N ILE A 17 -2.01 42.59 5.13
CA ILE A 17 -2.13 41.95 3.82
C ILE A 17 -1.61 40.51 3.89
N LYS A 18 -0.43 40.30 4.49
CA LYS A 18 0.16 38.97 4.64
C LYS A 18 -0.74 38.06 5.50
N TYR A 19 -1.29 38.57 6.59
CA TYR A 19 -2.25 37.84 7.43
C TYR A 19 -3.48 37.42 6.65
N ASN A 20 -4.11 38.34 5.92
CA ASN A 20 -5.30 38.04 5.11
C ASN A 20 -5.02 36.98 4.03
N ASN A 21 -3.84 37.06 3.39
CA ASN A 21 -3.40 36.06 2.41
C ASN A 21 -3.22 34.68 3.07
N LEU A 22 -2.57 34.62 4.23
CA LEU A 22 -2.38 33.36 4.96
C LEU A 22 -3.71 32.74 5.41
N VAL A 23 -4.67 33.56 5.84
CA VAL A 23 -6.02 33.08 6.19
C VAL A 23 -6.71 32.47 4.97
N LYS A 24 -6.58 33.09 3.79
CA LYS A 24 -7.11 32.57 2.54
C LYS A 24 -6.47 31.24 2.14
N GLU A 25 -5.14 31.15 2.19
CA GLU A 25 -4.40 29.92 1.89
C GLU A 25 -4.75 28.80 2.85
N LYS A 26 -4.88 29.11 4.14
CA LYS A 26 -5.32 28.14 5.16
C LYS A 26 -6.71 27.59 4.83
N GLY A 27 -7.66 28.45 4.50
CA GLY A 27 -9.01 28.01 4.11
C GLY A 27 -9.01 27.15 2.85
N GLN A 28 -8.16 27.47 1.87
CA GLN A 28 -7.98 26.63 0.68
C GLN A 28 -7.39 25.25 1.03
N LEU A 29 -6.39 25.21 1.92
CA LEU A 29 -5.78 23.96 2.35
C LEU A 29 -6.75 23.06 3.12
N GLU A 30 -7.56 23.65 4.00
CA GLU A 30 -8.60 22.93 4.75
C GLU A 30 -9.63 22.30 3.79
N ASN A 31 -10.09 23.06 2.80
CA ASN A 31 -11.00 22.53 1.77
C ASN A 31 -10.35 21.39 0.97
N ASN A 32 -9.10 21.57 0.54
CA ASN A 32 -8.38 20.53 -0.20
C ASN A 32 -8.21 19.25 0.63
N TYR A 33 -7.93 19.37 1.92
CA TYR A 33 -7.81 18.23 2.82
C TYR A 33 -9.15 17.48 2.97
N ILE A 34 -10.27 18.20 3.06
CA ILE A 34 -11.61 17.60 3.10
C ILE A 34 -11.90 16.84 1.79
N GLU A 35 -11.60 17.43 0.64
CA GLU A 35 -11.79 16.76 -0.66
C GLU A 35 -10.91 15.53 -0.82
N LEU A 36 -9.64 15.59 -0.40
CA LEU A 36 -8.75 14.42 -0.39
C LEU A 36 -9.27 13.31 0.53
N GLY A 37 -9.88 13.67 1.66
CA GLY A 37 -10.56 12.72 2.54
C GLY A 37 -11.68 11.97 1.80
N LYS A 38 -12.53 12.69 1.07
CA LYS A 38 -13.60 12.08 0.27
C LYS A 38 -13.07 11.15 -0.82
N VAL A 39 -12.02 11.56 -1.54
CA VAL A 39 -11.39 10.73 -2.58
C VAL A 39 -10.83 9.45 -1.97
N ARG A 40 -10.13 9.55 -0.84
CA ARG A 40 -9.61 8.38 -0.12
C ARG A 40 -10.73 7.43 0.25
N ASP A 41 -11.81 7.93 0.82
CA ASP A 41 -12.93 7.10 1.29
C ASP A 41 -13.64 6.41 0.11
N GLN A 42 -13.77 7.10 -1.03
CA GLN A 42 -14.27 6.52 -2.27
C GLN A 42 -13.38 5.40 -2.81
N LEU A 43 -12.05 5.60 -2.80
CA LEU A 43 -11.09 4.58 -3.22
C LEU A 43 -11.12 3.35 -2.31
N TRP A 44 -11.29 3.54 -1.00
CA TRP A 44 -11.45 2.43 -0.06
C TRP A 44 -12.70 1.60 -0.36
N LYS A 45 -13.80 2.26 -0.68
CA LYS A 45 -15.04 1.58 -1.06
C LYS A 45 -14.87 0.78 -2.35
N GLU A 46 -14.31 1.38 -3.39
CA GLU A 46 -14.06 0.68 -4.66
C GLU A 46 -13.11 -0.51 -4.48
N LYS A 47 -12.05 -0.34 -3.67
CA LYS A 47 -11.13 -1.42 -3.33
C LYS A 47 -11.86 -2.59 -2.65
N ASP A 48 -12.71 -2.31 -1.67
CA ASP A 48 -13.47 -3.34 -0.96
C ASP A 48 -14.43 -4.08 -1.90
N GLU A 49 -15.14 -3.35 -2.76
CA GLU A 49 -16.02 -3.93 -3.77
C GLU A 49 -15.25 -4.83 -4.75
N LEU A 50 -14.08 -4.40 -5.22
CA LEU A 50 -13.22 -5.21 -6.09
C LEU A 50 -12.68 -6.45 -5.38
N GLN A 51 -12.26 -6.32 -4.12
CA GLN A 51 -11.79 -7.45 -3.32
C GLN A 51 -12.90 -8.48 -3.09
N ASN A 52 -14.13 -8.04 -2.80
CA ASN A 52 -15.30 -8.91 -2.65
C ASN A 52 -15.70 -9.62 -3.97
N ARG A 53 -15.59 -8.91 -5.10
CA ARG A 53 -15.81 -9.52 -6.42
C ARG A 53 -14.75 -10.56 -6.77
N LEU A 54 -13.49 -10.35 -6.38
CA LEU A 54 -12.44 -11.32 -6.66
C LEU A 54 -12.51 -12.52 -5.69
N SER A 55 -12.84 -12.32 -4.42
CA SER A 55 -13.00 -13.42 -3.47
C SER A 55 -14.19 -14.34 -3.83
N SER A 56 -15.22 -13.79 -4.47
CA SER A 56 -16.35 -14.57 -5.01
C SER A 56 -16.05 -15.31 -6.32
N THR A 57 -14.90 -15.07 -6.96
CA THR A 57 -14.50 -15.74 -8.20
C THR A 57 -13.35 -16.70 -7.96
N GLY A 58 -13.63 -18.01 -7.93
CA GLY A 58 -12.61 -19.03 -8.19
C GLY A 58 -11.58 -19.32 -7.09
N GLY A 59 -11.91 -19.13 -5.81
CA GLY A 59 -11.09 -19.62 -4.69
C GLY A 59 -9.95 -18.69 -4.25
N TRP A 60 -9.97 -17.43 -4.67
CA TRP A 60 -9.09 -16.38 -4.15
C TRP A 60 -9.56 -15.91 -2.78
N ILE A 61 -8.61 -15.62 -1.89
CA ILE A 61 -8.87 -15.17 -0.52
C ILE A 61 -8.14 -13.84 -0.33
N SER A 62 -8.84 -12.83 0.17
CA SER A 62 -8.28 -11.51 0.45
C SER A 62 -7.70 -11.45 1.86
N PHE A 63 -6.51 -10.88 2.01
CA PHE A 63 -5.96 -10.48 3.30
C PHE A 63 -5.19 -9.16 3.15
N SER A 64 -5.53 -8.18 4.00
CA SER A 64 -5.02 -6.82 3.89
C SER A 64 -5.24 -6.22 2.48
N SER A 65 -4.20 -5.76 1.80
CA SER A 65 -4.25 -5.22 0.45
C SER A 65 -3.96 -6.25 -0.66
N SER A 66 -3.89 -7.53 -0.34
CA SER A 66 -3.44 -8.58 -1.27
C SER A 66 -4.48 -9.70 -1.42
N LEU A 67 -4.37 -10.43 -2.52
CA LEU A 67 -5.21 -11.57 -2.86
C LEU A 67 -4.34 -12.81 -3.00
N TYR A 68 -4.80 -13.92 -2.43
CA TYR A 68 -4.05 -15.15 -2.28
C TYR A 68 -4.84 -16.29 -2.86
N PHE A 69 -4.14 -17.22 -3.52
CA PHE A 69 -4.73 -18.44 -4.02
C PHE A 69 -3.92 -19.62 -3.50
N ARG A 70 -4.60 -20.56 -2.84
CA ARG A 70 -3.99 -21.80 -2.39
C ARG A 70 -4.24 -22.89 -3.42
N SER A 71 -3.19 -23.29 -4.13
CA SER A 71 -3.26 -24.43 -5.04
C SER A 71 -3.56 -25.73 -4.28
N THR A 72 -4.35 -26.60 -4.89
CA THR A 72 -4.61 -27.97 -4.42
C THR A 72 -3.72 -29.01 -5.11
N GLU A 73 -2.90 -28.58 -6.08
CA GLU A 73 -2.02 -29.45 -6.87
C GLU A 73 -0.60 -29.47 -6.28
N GLU A 74 -0.01 -30.66 -6.19
CA GLU A 74 1.39 -30.82 -5.82
C GLU A 74 2.28 -30.65 -7.07
N LYS A 75 3.15 -29.65 -7.02
CA LYS A 75 4.08 -29.24 -8.09
C LYS A 75 5.44 -28.95 -7.48
N ASN A 76 6.51 -28.96 -8.28
CA ASN A 76 7.79 -28.41 -7.81
C ASN A 76 7.77 -26.87 -7.81
N TRP A 77 8.75 -26.23 -7.18
CA TRP A 77 8.77 -24.76 -7.04
C TRP A 77 8.63 -24.02 -8.39
N THR A 78 9.33 -24.48 -9.42
CA THR A 78 9.31 -23.87 -10.76
C THR A 78 7.94 -23.99 -11.41
N GLU A 79 7.33 -25.16 -11.34
CA GLU A 79 5.98 -25.44 -11.87
C GLU A 79 4.91 -24.66 -11.09
N SER A 80 5.01 -24.61 -9.76
CA SER A 80 4.11 -23.82 -8.91
C SER A 80 4.19 -22.34 -9.24
N ARG A 81 5.40 -21.81 -9.46
CA ARG A 81 5.58 -20.42 -9.87
C ARG A 81 4.94 -20.15 -11.23
N GLN A 82 5.12 -21.06 -12.17
CA GLN A 82 4.50 -20.91 -13.49
C GLN A 82 2.97 -20.96 -13.39
N ASP A 83 2.40 -21.86 -12.59
CA ASP A 83 0.95 -21.91 -12.34
C ASP A 83 0.41 -20.60 -11.75
N CYS A 84 1.12 -19.99 -10.78
CA CYS A 84 0.74 -18.68 -10.26
C CYS A 84 0.75 -17.59 -11.35
N ARG A 85 1.76 -17.61 -12.24
CA ARG A 85 1.90 -16.65 -13.35
C ARG A 85 0.85 -16.80 -14.42
N ASP A 86 0.49 -18.03 -14.76
CA ASP A 86 -0.58 -18.33 -15.71
C ASP A 86 -1.94 -17.83 -15.19
N ARG A 87 -2.09 -17.69 -13.87
CA ARG A 87 -3.25 -17.07 -13.19
C ARG A 87 -3.14 -15.55 -13.01
N GLY A 88 -2.07 -14.91 -13.51
CA GLY A 88 -1.84 -13.47 -13.37
C GLY A 88 -1.27 -13.04 -12.01
N ALA A 89 -0.66 -13.95 -11.25
CA ALA A 89 -0.01 -13.69 -9.96
C ALA A 89 1.45 -14.21 -9.93
N ASP A 90 2.08 -14.26 -8.76
CA ASP A 90 3.36 -14.94 -8.53
C ASP A 90 3.32 -15.60 -7.13
N LEU A 91 4.31 -16.42 -6.79
CA LEU A 91 4.38 -17.03 -5.46
C LEU A 91 4.52 -15.95 -4.37
N VAL A 92 3.93 -16.21 -3.20
CA VAL A 92 3.84 -15.21 -2.12
C VAL A 92 5.21 -14.75 -1.62
N ILE A 93 5.36 -13.44 -1.43
CA ILE A 93 6.46 -12.80 -0.72
C ILE A 93 5.93 -12.40 0.65
N ILE A 94 6.57 -12.88 1.71
CA ILE A 94 6.11 -12.61 3.08
C ILE A 94 6.88 -11.40 3.62
N LYS A 95 6.15 -10.33 3.90
CA LYS A 95 6.68 -9.01 4.29
C LYS A 95 6.41 -8.65 5.75
N SER A 96 5.54 -9.39 6.45
CA SER A 96 5.22 -9.12 7.85
C SER A 96 4.90 -10.39 8.62
N ARG A 97 4.93 -10.31 9.96
CA ARG A 97 4.57 -11.41 10.86
C ARG A 97 3.09 -11.78 10.74
N GLU A 98 2.23 -10.79 10.50
CA GLU A 98 0.80 -10.97 10.29
C GLU A 98 0.53 -11.71 8.97
N GLU A 99 1.27 -11.39 7.91
CA GLU A 99 1.20 -12.11 6.65
C GLU A 99 1.69 -13.55 6.81
N GLN A 100 2.80 -13.77 7.52
CA GLN A 100 3.29 -15.12 7.85
C GLN A 100 2.20 -15.94 8.58
N ALA A 101 1.60 -15.39 9.64
CA ALA A 101 0.55 -16.06 10.40
C ALA A 101 -0.70 -16.35 9.54
N PHE A 102 -1.08 -15.43 8.67
CA PHE A 102 -2.17 -15.64 7.72
C PHE A 102 -1.87 -16.80 6.75
N ILE A 103 -0.65 -16.88 6.20
CA ILE A 103 -0.25 -17.96 5.28
C ILE A 103 -0.25 -19.33 5.98
N GLU A 104 0.14 -19.39 7.26
CA GLU A 104 0.08 -20.63 8.06
C GLU A 104 -1.36 -21.13 8.24
N ILE A 105 -2.30 -20.23 8.55
CA ILE A 105 -3.73 -20.54 8.65
C ILE A 105 -4.27 -20.95 7.28
N LEU A 106 -3.95 -20.18 6.23
CA LEU A 106 -4.38 -20.43 4.87
C LEU A 106 -3.92 -21.81 4.40
N SER A 107 -2.71 -22.23 4.74
CA SER A 107 -2.15 -23.53 4.34
C SER A 107 -2.74 -24.71 5.14
N CYS A 108 -3.54 -24.45 6.18
CA CYS A 108 -4.11 -25.46 7.08
C CYS A 108 -3.05 -26.45 7.60
N GLY A 109 -1.86 -25.96 7.93
CA GLY A 109 -0.73 -26.77 8.39
C GLY A 109 -0.07 -27.66 7.33
N LYS A 110 -0.48 -27.57 6.06
CA LYS A 110 0.20 -28.25 4.94
C LYS A 110 1.36 -27.41 4.43
N SER A 111 2.37 -28.06 3.87
CA SER A 111 3.46 -27.37 3.17
C SER A 111 2.96 -26.80 1.84
N ALA A 112 3.37 -25.57 1.53
CA ALA A 112 3.08 -24.90 0.27
C ALA A 112 4.34 -24.16 -0.20
N TRP A 113 4.52 -24.06 -1.52
CA TRP A 113 5.61 -23.26 -2.07
C TRP A 113 5.33 -21.77 -1.88
N ILE A 114 6.38 -21.06 -1.46
CA ILE A 114 6.40 -19.59 -1.36
C ILE A 114 7.43 -19.03 -2.34
N GLY A 115 7.43 -17.71 -2.51
CA GLY A 115 8.28 -17.03 -3.48
C GLY A 115 9.77 -16.97 -3.12
N LEU A 116 10.21 -17.67 -2.09
CA LEU A 116 11.60 -17.70 -1.66
C LEU A 116 12.35 -18.82 -2.38
N SER A 117 13.46 -18.51 -3.04
CA SER A 117 14.31 -19.47 -3.75
C SER A 117 15.78 -19.07 -3.68
N ASP A 118 16.69 -20.05 -3.69
CA ASP A 118 18.13 -19.82 -3.74
C ASP A 118 18.68 -19.75 -5.18
N GLY A 119 17.81 -19.94 -6.18
CA GLY A 119 18.07 -19.78 -7.61
C GLY A 119 19.29 -20.53 -8.14
N HIS A 120 19.77 -21.57 -7.45
CA HIS A 120 21.01 -22.32 -7.74
C HIS A 120 22.35 -21.59 -7.45
N ARG A 121 22.35 -20.46 -6.73
CA ARG A 121 23.58 -19.71 -6.41
C ARG A 121 23.79 -19.47 -4.91
N GLY A 122 23.09 -20.23 -4.05
CA GLY A 122 23.27 -20.23 -2.60
C GLY A 122 22.88 -18.92 -1.91
N ARG A 123 22.13 -18.03 -2.57
CA ARG A 123 21.62 -16.78 -1.98
C ARG A 123 20.11 -16.74 -2.13
N TRP A 124 19.42 -16.80 -0.99
CA TRP A 124 17.98 -16.68 -0.92
C TRP A 124 17.50 -15.33 -1.43
N LYS A 125 16.54 -15.37 -2.35
CA LYS A 125 15.86 -14.22 -2.92
C LYS A 125 14.39 -14.51 -3.09
N TRP A 126 13.60 -13.45 -3.02
CA TRP A 126 12.20 -13.47 -3.37
C TRP A 126 12.01 -13.46 -4.88
N VAL A 127 10.81 -13.82 -5.33
CA VAL A 127 10.42 -13.83 -6.75
C VAL A 127 10.53 -12.46 -7.44
N ASP A 128 10.52 -11.36 -6.68
CA ASP A 128 10.76 -9.99 -7.15
C ASP A 128 12.25 -9.60 -7.23
N GLY A 129 13.15 -10.50 -6.84
CA GLY A 129 14.60 -10.32 -6.86
C GLY A 129 15.20 -9.70 -5.60
N THR A 130 14.38 -9.30 -4.62
CA THR A 130 14.86 -8.77 -3.34
C THR A 130 15.53 -9.88 -2.50
N PRO A 131 16.61 -9.56 -1.76
CA PRO A 131 17.25 -10.54 -0.88
C PRO A 131 16.37 -10.85 0.33
N LEU A 132 16.53 -12.03 0.92
CA LEU A 132 15.95 -12.31 2.24
C LEU A 132 16.61 -11.41 3.30
N THR A 133 15.82 -10.57 3.95
CA THR A 133 16.24 -9.79 5.11
C THR A 133 15.69 -10.46 6.37
N THR A 134 16.58 -10.89 7.27
CA THR A 134 16.22 -11.34 8.62
C THR A 134 16.36 -10.15 9.55
N GLU A 135 15.25 -9.63 10.08
CA GLU A 135 15.24 -8.69 11.20
C GLU A 135 15.13 -9.42 12.55
#